data_AF-A0A178HRF6-F1
#
_entry.id   AF-A0A178HRF6-F1
#
_cell.length_a   1.000
_cell.length_b   1.000
_cell.length_c   1.000
_cell.angle_alpha   90.00
_cell.angle_beta   90.00
_cell.angle_gamma   90.00
#
_symmetry.space_group_name_H-M   'P 1'
#
loop_
_entity.id
_entity.type
_entity.pdbx_description
1 polymer ?
#
loop_
_entity_poly.entity_id
_entity_poly.type
_entity_poly.pdbx_seq_one_letter_code
_entity_poly.pdbx_strand_id
1 'polypeptide(L)'
;MKFLTDFGMIMNPSVAALAPGDGAFYYPLSYELFDQLEADIFITYYEEQSALDAWLATPQAQTYPPIVRGGLAALVGTENVAAVSPPSILSLRWGLPRYLEILGAAADALQTP
;
A
#
# COMPACT_ATOMS: atom_id res chain seq x y z
N MET A 1 8.53 2.19 -6.55
CA MET A 1 7.41 2.25 -7.52
C MET A 1 7.59 1.38 -8.76
N LYS A 2 8.77 1.37 -9.42
CA LYS A 2 8.97 0.58 -10.65
C LYS A 2 8.47 -0.87 -10.56
N PHE A 3 8.68 -1.51 -9.42
CA PHE A 3 8.25 -2.89 -9.19
C PHE A 3 6.74 -3.12 -9.38
N LEU A 4 5.89 -2.25 -8.83
CA LEU A 4 4.43 -2.36 -8.95
C LEU A 4 3.94 -1.99 -10.35
N THR A 5 4.59 -1.01 -10.98
CA THR A 5 4.26 -0.63 -12.37
C THR A 5 4.66 -1.71 -13.37
N ASP A 6 5.70 -2.51 -13.08
CA ASP A 6 6.08 -3.67 -13.90
C ASP A 6 4.99 -4.78 -13.85
N PHE A 7 4.13 -4.80 -12.82
CA PHE A 7 2.93 -5.67 -12.73
C PHE A 7 1.65 -5.03 -13.29
N GLY A 8 1.76 -3.87 -13.95
CA GLY A 8 0.62 -3.22 -14.61
C GLY A 8 -0.17 -2.24 -13.74
N MET A 9 0.25 -2.00 -12.50
CA MET A 9 -0.34 -0.94 -11.67
C MET A 9 0.10 0.45 -12.17
N ILE A 10 -0.71 1.46 -11.87
CA ILE A 10 -0.41 2.86 -12.20
C ILE A 10 -0.41 3.67 -10.91
N MET A 11 0.57 4.55 -10.76
CA MET A 11 0.58 5.48 -9.64
C MET A 11 -0.39 6.62 -9.89
N ASN A 12 -1.29 6.90 -8.94
CA ASN A 12 -2.20 8.03 -9.06
C ASN A 12 -1.41 9.36 -9.04
N PRO A 13 -1.76 10.36 -9.89
CA PRO A 13 -1.13 11.67 -9.89
C PRO A 13 -1.13 12.41 -8.55
N SER A 14 -2.09 12.13 -7.65
CA SER A 14 -2.19 12.75 -6.33
C SER A 14 -0.91 12.55 -5.50
N VAL A 15 -0.22 11.42 -5.67
CA VAL A 15 1.03 11.12 -4.95
C VAL A 15 2.13 12.10 -5.35
N ALA A 16 2.24 12.41 -6.65
CA ALA A 16 3.22 13.38 -7.11
C ALA A 16 2.82 14.82 -6.72
N ALA A 17 1.52 15.13 -6.74
CA ALA A 17 1.01 16.46 -6.39
C ALA A 17 1.22 16.83 -4.93
N LEU A 18 1.23 15.85 -4.02
CA LEU A 18 1.43 16.04 -2.58
C LEU A 18 2.91 16.00 -2.15
N ALA A 19 3.83 15.69 -3.06
CA ALA A 19 5.26 15.59 -2.75
C ALA A 19 5.91 16.98 -2.62
N PRO A 20 6.92 17.15 -1.75
CA PRO A 20 7.61 18.43 -1.53
C PRO A 20 8.53 18.88 -2.69
N GLY A 21 8.67 18.08 -3.76
CA GLY A 21 9.43 18.42 -4.96
C GLY A 21 10.96 18.32 -4.84
N ASP A 22 11.47 17.72 -3.76
CA ASP A 22 12.90 17.56 -3.46
C ASP A 22 13.55 16.32 -4.11
N GLY A 23 12.76 15.50 -4.81
CA GLY A 23 13.22 14.27 -5.46
C GLY A 23 13.43 13.10 -4.50
N ALA A 24 12.97 13.18 -3.25
CA ALA A 24 13.04 12.08 -2.30
C ALA A 24 12.22 10.86 -2.76
N PHE A 25 12.67 9.66 -2.39
CA PHE A 25 11.98 8.40 -2.73
C PHE A 25 10.66 8.20 -1.97
N TYR A 26 10.55 8.78 -0.77
CA TYR A 26 9.36 8.80 0.06
C TYR A 26 9.27 10.16 0.76
N TYR A 27 8.08 10.53 1.20
CA TYR A 27 7.86 11.73 2.00
C TYR A 27 6.79 11.46 3.08
N PRO A 28 6.90 12.06 4.26
CA PRO A 28 5.83 12.02 5.25
C PRO A 28 4.65 12.86 4.75
N LEU A 29 3.42 12.35 4.93
CA LEU A 29 2.19 13.06 4.59
C LEU A 29 1.40 13.35 5.88
N SER A 30 0.91 14.58 6.03
CA SER A 30 0.00 14.93 7.13
C SER A 30 -1.33 14.18 6.96
N TYR A 31 -1.91 13.72 8.09
CA TYR A 31 -3.24 13.13 8.07
C TYR A 31 -4.35 14.09 7.58
N GLU A 32 -4.11 15.41 7.65
CA GLU A 32 -5.02 16.44 7.12
C GLU A 32 -5.08 16.46 5.59
N LEU A 33 -4.10 15.83 4.92
CA LEU A 33 -4.01 15.72 3.47
C LEU A 33 -4.27 14.28 2.99
N PHE A 34 -4.57 13.36 3.91
CA PHE A 34 -4.68 11.94 3.60
C PHE A 34 -5.89 11.63 2.70
N ASP A 35 -6.96 12.40 2.83
CA ASP A 35 -8.15 12.32 1.97
C ASP A 35 -7.90 12.77 0.53
N GLN A 36 -6.86 13.56 0.29
CA GLN A 36 -6.41 13.98 -1.05
C GLN A 36 -5.56 12.92 -1.75
N LEU A 37 -5.14 11.87 -1.02
CA LEU A 37 -4.44 10.74 -1.61
C LEU A 37 -5.47 9.84 -2.30
N GLU A 38 -5.50 9.81 -3.63
CA GLU A 38 -6.43 8.99 -4.38
C GLU A 38 -5.78 7.68 -4.82
N ALA A 39 -6.50 6.57 -4.69
CA ALA A 39 -6.09 5.27 -5.21
C ALA A 39 -7.30 4.34 -5.38
N ASP A 40 -7.13 3.28 -6.17
CA ASP A 40 -8.02 2.12 -6.12
C ASP A 40 -7.56 1.15 -5.04
N ILE A 41 -6.26 0.82 -5.06
CA ILE A 41 -5.61 -0.06 -4.08
C ILE A 41 -4.66 0.76 -3.20
N PHE A 42 -4.81 0.64 -1.89
CA PHE A 42 -3.93 1.23 -0.90
C PHE A 42 -3.05 0.15 -0.26
N ILE A 43 -1.73 0.29 -0.42
CA ILE A 43 -0.75 -0.69 0.05
C ILE A 43 -0.12 -0.18 1.35
N THR A 44 -0.14 -1.01 2.40
CA THR A 44 0.48 -0.69 3.70
C THR A 44 1.38 -1.81 4.17
N TYR A 45 2.35 -1.46 5.01
CA TYR A 45 3.33 -2.38 5.58
C TYR A 45 3.34 -2.24 7.10
N TYR A 46 3.14 -3.33 7.81
CA TYR A 46 3.22 -3.39 9.26
C TYR A 46 4.01 -4.62 9.70
N GLU A 47 4.85 -4.48 10.72
CA GLU A 47 5.56 -5.63 11.29
C GLU A 47 4.58 -6.55 12.05
N GLU A 48 3.60 -5.96 12.72
CA GLU A 48 2.67 -6.65 13.61
C GLU A 48 1.20 -6.37 13.24
N GLN A 49 0.35 -7.41 13.33
CA GLN A 49 -1.09 -7.28 13.04
C GLN A 49 -1.77 -6.27 13.97
N SER A 50 -1.38 -6.24 15.24
CA SER A 50 -1.95 -5.32 16.23
C SER A 50 -1.71 -3.84 15.88
N ALA A 51 -0.61 -3.51 15.22
CA ALA A 51 -0.31 -2.16 14.78
C ALA A 51 -1.18 -1.75 13.57
N LEU A 52 -1.41 -2.68 12.64
CA LEU A 52 -2.37 -2.48 11.55
C LEU A 52 -3.79 -2.28 12.11
N ASP A 53 -4.23 -3.16 13.00
CA ASP A 53 -5.58 -3.11 13.58
C ASP A 53 -5.81 -1.79 14.35
N ALA A 54 -4.81 -1.35 15.12
CA ALA A 54 -4.86 -0.06 15.82
C ALA A 54 -4.98 1.12 14.85
N TRP A 55 -4.28 1.08 13.71
CA TRP A 55 -4.38 2.11 12.69
C TRP A 55 -5.73 2.07 11.94
N LEU A 56 -6.25 0.87 11.62
CA LEU A 56 -7.56 0.71 10.98
C LEU A 56 -8.72 1.18 11.86
N ALA A 57 -8.53 1.28 13.17
CA ALA A 57 -9.49 1.87 14.10
C ALA A 57 -9.52 3.41 14.09
N THR A 58 -8.59 4.08 13.38
CA THR A 58 -8.53 5.55 13.32
C THR A 58 -9.60 6.12 12.37
N PRO A 59 -10.09 7.35 12.61
CA PRO A 59 -11.05 7.99 11.71
C PRO A 59 -10.56 8.11 10.27
N GLN A 60 -9.26 8.37 10.09
CA GLN A 60 -8.62 8.51 8.79
C GLN A 60 -8.72 7.20 8.00
N ALA A 61 -8.39 6.06 8.63
CA ALA A 61 -8.48 4.77 7.95
C ALA A 61 -9.94 4.36 7.65
N GLN A 62 -10.86 4.62 8.58
CA GLN A 62 -12.27 4.26 8.44
C GLN A 62 -13.02 5.07 7.38
N THR A 63 -12.54 6.27 7.06
CA THR A 63 -13.18 7.15 6.08
C THR A 63 -12.47 7.16 4.72
N TYR A 64 -11.28 6.56 4.64
CA TYR A 64 -10.48 6.57 3.42
C TYR A 64 -11.11 5.70 2.32
N PRO A 65 -11.51 6.27 1.18
CA PRO A 65 -12.29 5.55 0.17
C PRO A 65 -11.68 4.23 -0.33
N PRO A 66 -10.36 4.11 -0.57
CA PRO A 66 -9.76 2.86 -1.00
C PRO A 66 -9.96 1.72 0.02
N ILE A 67 -9.91 2.02 1.32
CA ILE A 67 -10.12 1.03 2.38
C ILE A 67 -11.60 0.63 2.43
N VAL A 68 -12.49 1.62 2.42
CA VAL A 68 -13.95 1.39 2.48
C VAL A 68 -14.44 0.53 1.30
N ARG A 69 -13.84 0.70 0.12
CA ARG A 69 -14.16 -0.09 -1.08
C ARG A 69 -13.53 -1.48 -1.11
N GLY A 70 -12.75 -1.86 -0.08
CA GLY A 70 -12.07 -3.16 -0.02
C GLY A 70 -10.72 -3.22 -0.74
N GLY A 71 -10.22 -2.10 -1.27
CA GLY A 71 -8.92 -1.99 -1.94
C GLY A 71 -7.72 -1.93 -0.98
N LEU A 72 -7.83 -2.44 0.25
CA LEU A 72 -6.71 -2.46 1.19
C LEU A 72 -5.81 -3.68 0.92
N ALA A 73 -4.56 -3.43 0.55
CA ALA A 73 -3.51 -4.42 0.42
C ALA A 73 -2.49 -4.28 1.56
N ALA A 74 -2.80 -4.86 2.72
CA ALA A 74 -1.93 -4.77 3.89
C ALA A 74 -0.95 -5.97 3.96
N LEU A 75 0.35 -5.68 3.95
CA LEU A 75 1.39 -6.67 4.19
C LEU A 75 1.82 -6.62 5.66
N VAL A 76 1.59 -7.74 6.36
CA VAL A 76 1.91 -7.87 7.79
C VAL A 76 3.00 -8.92 8.01
N GLY A 77 3.90 -8.67 8.95
CA GLY A 77 4.98 -9.57 9.35
C GLY A 77 6.35 -9.03 8.98
N THR A 78 7.27 -8.97 9.93
CA THR A 78 8.62 -8.41 9.76
C THR A 78 9.36 -9.01 8.56
N GLU A 79 9.34 -10.33 8.40
CA GLU A 79 9.97 -11.02 7.27
C GLU A 79 9.29 -10.72 5.93
N ASN A 80 7.98 -10.55 5.92
CA ASN A 80 7.21 -10.21 4.73
C ASN A 80 7.54 -8.79 4.26
N VAL A 81 7.54 -7.83 5.19
CA VAL A 81 7.90 -6.43 4.93
C VAL A 81 9.34 -6.32 4.45
N ALA A 82 10.28 -6.98 5.15
CA ALA A 82 11.69 -6.98 4.77
C ALA A 82 11.94 -7.59 3.39
N ALA A 83 11.12 -8.56 2.95
CA ALA A 83 11.28 -9.21 1.66
C ALA A 83 10.92 -8.30 0.47
N VAL A 84 10.10 -7.28 0.66
CA VAL A 84 9.60 -6.42 -0.43
C VAL A 84 10.12 -4.98 -0.37
N SER A 85 10.87 -4.61 0.68
CA SER A 85 11.31 -3.24 0.91
C SER A 85 12.76 -3.15 1.44
N PRO A 86 13.80 -3.18 0.58
CA PRO A 86 13.75 -3.34 -0.87
C PRO A 86 13.85 -4.80 -1.32
N PRO A 87 13.27 -5.17 -2.48
CA PRO A 87 13.37 -6.53 -3.00
C PRO A 87 14.80 -6.85 -3.46
N SER A 88 15.20 -8.10 -3.28
CA SER A 88 16.44 -8.71 -3.76
C SER A 88 16.14 -9.96 -4.58
N ILE A 89 17.12 -10.48 -5.32
CA ILE A 89 16.96 -11.73 -6.10
C ILE A 89 16.46 -12.89 -5.21
N LEU A 90 16.90 -12.94 -3.95
CA LEU A 90 16.49 -13.98 -3.01
C LEU A 90 15.08 -13.71 -2.46
N SER A 91 14.80 -12.47 -2.08
CA SER A 91 13.50 -12.14 -1.47
C SER A 91 12.35 -12.21 -2.47
N LEU A 92 12.60 -12.01 -3.77
CA LEU A 92 11.60 -12.21 -4.81
C LEU A 92 11.10 -13.66 -4.89
N ARG A 93 11.95 -14.66 -4.66
CA ARG A 93 11.48 -16.06 -4.71
C ARG A 93 10.58 -16.41 -3.53
N TRP A 94 10.78 -15.74 -2.40
CA TRP A 94 10.12 -16.09 -1.15
C TRP A 94 8.92 -15.19 -0.85
N GLY A 95 9.09 -13.86 -0.90
CA GLY A 95 8.07 -12.89 -0.53
C GLY A 95 7.12 -12.49 -1.66
N LEU A 96 7.53 -12.62 -2.94
CA LEU A 96 6.71 -12.17 -4.06
C LEU A 96 5.38 -12.92 -4.19
N PRO A 97 5.30 -14.25 -4.05
CA PRO A 97 4.02 -14.95 -4.16
C PRO A 97 3.00 -14.42 -3.15
N ARG A 98 3.42 -14.23 -1.89
CA ARG A 98 2.56 -13.67 -0.84
C ARG A 98 2.15 -12.23 -1.13
N TYR A 99 3.09 -11.42 -1.64
CA TYR A 99 2.81 -10.04 -2.00
C TYR A 99 1.78 -9.95 -3.13
N LEU A 100 1.93 -10.76 -4.19
CA LEU A 100 0.96 -10.82 -5.29
C LEU A 100 -0.40 -11.36 -4.85
N GLU A 101 -0.44 -12.31 -3.92
CA GLU A 101 -1.70 -12.81 -3.34
C GLU A 101 -2.49 -11.68 -2.66
N ILE A 102 -1.82 -10.87 -1.83
CA ILE A 102 -2.46 -9.73 -1.14
C ILE A 102 -2.92 -8.67 -2.13
N LEU A 103 -2.10 -8.34 -3.13
CA LEU A 103 -2.47 -7.38 -4.19
C LEU A 103 -3.65 -7.89 -5.03
N GLY A 104 -3.66 -9.18 -5.38
CA GLY A 104 -4.73 -9.82 -6.13
C GLY A 104 -6.04 -9.81 -5.35
N ALA A 105 -6.02 -10.16 -4.06
CA ALA A 105 -7.20 -10.13 -3.21
C ALA A 105 -7.82 -8.72 -3.11
N ALA A 106 -6.98 -7.68 -2.98
CA ALA A 106 -7.45 -6.29 -2.99
C ALA A 106 -8.03 -5.88 -4.36
N ALA A 107 -7.44 -6.34 -5.46
CA ALA A 107 -7.95 -6.07 -6.81
C ALA A 107 -9.29 -6.78 -7.07
N ASP A 108 -9.45 -8.03 -6.64
CA ASP A 108 -10.68 -8.81 -6.80
C ASP A 108 -11.83 -8.23 -5.97
N ALA A 109 -11.54 -7.75 -4.76
CA ALA A 109 -12.53 -7.08 -3.91
C ALA A 109 -13.16 -5.85 -4.57
N LEU A 110 -12.39 -5.13 -5.39
CA LEU A 110 -12.86 -3.95 -6.13
C LEU A 110 -13.68 -4.29 -7.39
N GLN A 111 -13.61 -5.52 -7.89
CA GLN A 111 -14.34 -5.97 -9.09
C GLN A 111 -15.73 -6.52 -8.76
N THR A 112 -16.02 -6.78 -7.48
CA THR A 112 -17.31 -7.32 -7.05
C THR A 112 -18.34 -6.18 -6.98
N PRO A 113 -19.48 -6.26 -7.70
CA PRO A 113 -20.49 -5.20 -7.77
C PRO A 113 -21.28 -4.99 -6.47
#